data_AF-A0A1F4M5C6-F1
#
_entry.id   AF-A0A1F4M5C6-F1
#
_cell.length_a   1.000
_cell.length_b   1.000
_cell.length_c   1.000
_cell.angle_alpha   90.00
_cell.angle_beta   90.00
_cell.angle_gamma   90.00
#
_symmetry.space_group_name_H-M   'P 1'
#
loop_
_entity.id
_entity.type
_entity.pdbx_description
1 polymer ?
#
loop_
_entity_poly.entity_id
_entity_poly.type
_entity_poly.pdbx_seq_one_letter_code
_entity_poly.pdbx_strand_id
1 'polypeptide(L)'
;MMPIFDPLRFSAVSVEMLSCGRASAQALAACQQSRLSTLVAAAQQDSRFYREHLKGTAPGILPLSALPPVSRHALMDRFDDVAK
;
A
#
# COMPACT_ATOMS: atom_id res chain seq x y z
N MET A 1 -0.93 19.13 -7.49
CA MET A 1 -1.61 18.22 -8.43
C MET A 1 -0.59 17.23 -8.96
N MET A 2 -0.72 15.95 -8.64
CA MET A 2 0.03 14.90 -9.35
C MET A 2 -0.57 14.74 -10.75
N PRO A 3 0.25 14.50 -11.79
CA PRO A 3 -0.27 14.22 -13.12
C PRO A 3 -1.06 12.90 -13.09
N ILE A 4 -2.17 12.84 -13.82
CA ILE A 4 -3.02 11.64 -13.95
C ILE A 4 -2.20 10.47 -14.52
N PHE A 5 -1.20 10.76 -15.34
CA PHE A 5 -0.26 9.80 -15.89
C PHE A 5 1.18 10.24 -15.62
N ASP A 6 1.95 9.35 -15.02
CA ASP A 6 3.39 9.49 -14.83
C ASP A 6 4.09 8.37 -15.63
N PRO A 7 4.71 8.69 -16.79
CA PRO A 7 5.35 7.70 -17.64
C PRO A 7 6.49 6.94 -16.95
N LEU A 8 7.21 7.58 -16.03
CA LEU A 8 8.34 6.97 -15.33
C LEU A 8 7.85 6.00 -14.26
N ARG A 9 6.81 6.37 -13.52
CA ARG A 9 6.17 5.43 -12.58
C ARG A 9 5.56 4.25 -13.31
N PHE A 10 4.91 4.48 -14.45
CA PHE A 10 4.34 3.41 -15.25
C PHE A 10 5.39 2.42 -15.75
N SER A 11 6.51 2.91 -16.29
CA SER A 11 7.59 2.06 -16.79
C SER A 11 8.26 1.26 -15.66
N ALA A 12 8.52 1.89 -14.50
CA ALA A 12 9.09 1.22 -13.34
C ALA A 12 8.22 0.05 -12.85
N VAL A 13 6.90 0.25 -12.71
CA VAL A 13 5.96 -0.81 -12.31
C VAL A 13 5.86 -1.91 -13.37
N SER A 14 5.92 -1.56 -14.66
CA SER A 14 5.89 -2.53 -15.76
C SER A 14 7.11 -3.46 -15.71
N VAL A 15 8.31 -2.92 -15.49
CA VAL A 15 9.54 -3.71 -15.33
C VAL A 15 9.47 -4.59 -14.07
N GLU A 16 8.97 -4.05 -12.96
CA GLU A 16 8.76 -4.81 -11.72
C GLU A 16 7.83 -6.01 -11.95
N MET A 17 6.70 -5.81 -12.63
CA MET A 17 5.75 -6.90 -12.96
C MET A 17 6.38 -7.96 -13.87
N LEU A 18 7.10 -7.56 -14.92
CA LEU A 18 7.78 -8.49 -15.81
C LEU A 18 8.85 -9.32 -15.09
N SER A 19 9.59 -8.69 -14.18
CA SER A 19 10.64 -9.38 -13.39
C SER A 19 10.07 -10.35 -12.36
N CYS A 20 8.88 -10.10 -11.81
CA CYS A 20 8.22 -11.00 -10.86
C CYS A 20 7.98 -12.40 -11.45
N GLY A 21 7.69 -12.52 -12.75
CA GLY A 21 7.48 -13.82 -13.42
C GLY A 21 8.73 -14.70 -13.50
N ARG A 22 9.92 -14.14 -13.24
CA ARG A 22 11.21 -14.86 -13.24
C ARG A 22 11.94 -14.75 -11.90
N ALA A 23 11.34 -14.09 -10.91
CA ALA A 23 11.95 -13.85 -9.62
C ALA A 23 11.99 -15.12 -8.77
N SER A 24 13.01 -15.24 -7.92
CA SER A 24 12.98 -16.22 -6.84
C SER A 24 11.89 -15.86 -5.82
N ALA A 25 11.42 -16.83 -5.04
CA ALA A 25 10.46 -16.58 -3.97
C ALA A 25 10.95 -15.51 -2.98
N GLN A 26 12.26 -15.48 -2.68
CA GLN A 26 12.87 -14.48 -1.80
C GLN A 26 12.86 -13.08 -2.42
N ALA A 27 13.19 -12.96 -3.70
CA ALA A 27 13.16 -11.68 -4.40
C ALA A 27 11.73 -11.13 -4.51
N LEU A 28 10.75 -12.02 -4.75
CA LEU A 28 9.34 -11.66 -4.75
C LEU A 28 8.86 -11.19 -3.37
N ALA A 29 9.25 -11.89 -2.29
CA ALA A 29 8.92 -11.49 -0.93
C ALA A 29 9.51 -10.11 -0.57
N ALA A 30 10.75 -9.81 -0.97
CA ALA A 30 11.38 -8.51 -0.75
C ALA A 30 10.64 -7.38 -1.50
N CYS A 31 10.24 -7.63 -2.75
CA CYS A 31 9.41 -6.73 -3.55
C CYS A 31 8.06 -6.46 -2.86
N GLN A 32 7.36 -7.51 -2.44
CA GLN A 32 6.09 -7.40 -1.73
C GLN A 32 6.22 -6.59 -0.44
N GLN A 33 7.26 -6.84 0.36
CA GLN A 33 7.51 -6.10 1.60
C GLN A 33 7.79 -4.62 1.35
N SER A 34 8.59 -4.30 0.33
CA SER A 34 8.89 -2.91 -0.05
C SER A 34 7.62 -2.16 -0.47
N ARG A 35 6.79 -2.78 -1.31
CA ARG A 35 5.51 -2.21 -1.75
C ARG A 35 4.53 -2.06 -0.59
N LEU A 36 4.44 -3.06 0.29
CA LEU A 36 3.59 -3.01 1.48
C LEU A 36 3.98 -1.85 2.40
N SER A 37 5.28 -1.68 2.68
CA SER A 37 5.78 -0.56 3.49
C SER A 37 5.35 0.80 2.91
N THR A 38 5.52 0.96 1.59
CA THR A 38 5.14 2.19 0.88
C THR A 38 3.64 2.45 0.95
N LEU A 39 2.80 1.42 0.76
CA LEU A 39 1.34 1.53 0.83
C LEU A 39 0.86 1.90 2.24
N VAL A 40 1.43 1.26 3.27
CA VAL A 40 1.06 1.53 4.67
C VAL A 40 1.47 2.95 5.07
N ALA A 41 2.65 3.41 4.65
CA ALA A 41 3.09 4.77 4.90
C ALA A 41 2.16 5.81 4.24
N ALA A 42 1.84 5.63 2.95
CA ALA A 42 0.91 6.51 2.24
C ALA A 42 -0.49 6.50 2.86
N ALA A 43 -1.02 5.32 3.22
CA ALA A 43 -2.33 5.20 3.85
C ALA A 43 -2.40 5.94 5.20
N GLN A 44 -1.36 5.86 6.04
CA GLN A 44 -1.32 6.59 7.31
C GLN A 44 -1.20 8.12 7.11
N GLN A 45 -0.50 8.56 6.06
CA GLN A 45 -0.34 9.98 5.74
C GLN A 45 -1.63 10.58 5.18
N ASP A 46 -2.20 9.95 4.16
CA ASP A 46 -3.24 10.57 3.31
C ASP A 46 -4.67 10.22 3.77
N SER A 47 -4.87 9.22 4.63
CA SER A 47 -6.21 8.83 5.09
C SER A 47 -6.34 8.89 6.61
N ARG A 48 -7.31 9.69 7.09
CA ARG A 48 -7.65 9.77 8.52
C ARG A 48 -8.09 8.41 9.08
N PHE A 49 -8.93 7.70 8.33
CA PHE A 49 -9.37 6.36 8.68
C PHE A 49 -8.19 5.40 8.87
N TYR A 50 -7.30 5.29 7.87
CA TYR A 50 -6.16 4.37 7.97
C TYR A 50 -5.13 4.80 9.02
N ARG A 51 -4.97 6.10 9.28
CA ARG A 51 -4.12 6.59 10.37
C ARG A 51 -4.59 6.11 11.74
N GLU A 52 -5.90 6.09 11.97
CA GLU A 52 -6.51 5.57 13.20
C GLU A 52 -6.47 4.04 13.23
N HIS A 53 -6.88 3.38 12.14
CA HIS A 53 -6.97 1.92 12.04
C HIS A 53 -5.61 1.23 12.10
N LEU A 54 -4.56 1.86 11.57
CA LEU A 54 -3.18 1.36 11.58
C LEU A 54 -2.34 1.96 12.71
N LYS A 55 -2.94 2.64 13.69
CA LYS A 55 -2.20 3.25 14.80
C LYS A 55 -1.36 2.18 15.53
N GLY A 56 -0.07 2.46 15.71
CA GLY A 56 0.89 1.52 16.31
C GLY A 56 1.51 0.53 15.32
N THR A 57 1.10 0.54 14.05
CA THR A 57 1.76 -0.20 12.98
C THR A 57 2.91 0.60 12.40
N ALA A 58 4.13 0.10 12.54
CA ALA A 58 5.31 0.66 11.88
C ALA A 58 5.43 0.12 10.44
N PRO A 59 5.48 1.00 9.41
CA PRO A 59 5.71 0.58 8.03
C PRO A 59 6.99 -0.25 7.89
N GLY A 60 6.93 -1.34 7.12
CA GLY A 60 8.09 -2.18 6.81
C GLY A 60 8.50 -3.19 7.89
N ILE A 61 7.95 -3.12 9.11
CA ILE A 61 8.25 -4.05 10.20
C ILE A 61 7.28 -5.23 10.22
N LEU A 62 5.98 -4.98 10.00
CA LEU A 62 4.95 -6.01 10.12
C LEU A 62 4.70 -6.75 8.79
N PRO A 63 4.48 -8.08 8.83
CA PRO A 63 3.99 -8.81 7.67
C PRO A 63 2.54 -8.43 7.36
N LEU A 64 2.10 -8.61 6.11
CA LEU A 64 0.73 -8.32 5.68
C LEU A 64 -0.34 -8.98 6.57
N SER A 65 -0.09 -10.21 7.02
CA SER A 65 -0.99 -10.99 7.87
C SER A 65 -1.18 -10.41 9.28
N ALA A 66 -0.26 -9.55 9.75
CA ALA A 66 -0.37 -8.89 11.04
C ALA A 66 -1.13 -7.57 10.97
N LEU A 67 -1.51 -7.11 9.78
CA LEU A 67 -2.31 -5.90 9.62
C LEU A 67 -3.77 -6.17 9.97
N PRO A 68 -4.44 -5.27 10.71
CA PRO A 68 -5.84 -5.44 11.04
C PRO A 68 -6.70 -5.38 9.76
N PRO A 69 -7.55 -6.40 9.48
CA PRO A 69 -8.40 -6.38 8.30
C PRO A 69 -9.41 -5.23 8.38
N VAL A 70 -9.80 -4.71 7.23
CA VAL A 70 -10.83 -3.68 7.11
C VAL A 70 -12.11 -4.32 6.56
N SER A 71 -13.23 -4.11 7.24
CA SER A 71 -14.54 -4.59 6.78
C SER A 71 -15.19 -3.58 5.83
N ARG A 72 -16.12 -4.05 4.99
CA ARG A 72 -16.95 -3.16 4.16
C ARG A 72 -17.69 -2.14 5.02
N HIS A 73 -18.26 -2.56 6.13
CA HIS A 73 -19.05 -1.67 7.00
C HIS A 73 -18.20 -0.49 7.51
N ALA A 74 -16.99 -0.77 8.00
CA ALA A 74 -16.06 0.26 8.45
C ALA A 74 -15.69 1.28 7.35
N LEU A 75 -15.60 0.85 6.09
CA LEU A 75 -15.37 1.75 4.95
C LEU A 75 -16.61 2.58 4.61
N MET A 76 -17.80 2.00 4.71
CA MET A 76 -19.05 2.70 4.38
C MET A 76 -19.40 3.76 5.43
N ASP A 77 -19.12 3.50 6.71
CA ASP A 77 -19.36 4.45 7.80
C ASP A 77 -18.52 5.73 7.68
N ARG A 78 -17.39 5.65 6.96
CA ARG A 78 -16.47 6.76 6.71
C ARG A 78 -16.28 7.05 5.24
N PHE A 79 -17.28 6.71 4.41
CA PHE A 79 -17.17 6.87 2.97
C PHE A 79 -16.93 8.33 2.56
N ASP A 80 -17.52 9.27 3.28
CA ASP A 80 -17.40 10.71 3.02
C ASP A 80 -16.04 11.30 3.45
N ASP A 81 -15.25 10.58 4.27
CA ASP A 81 -13.92 11.02 4.71
C ASP A 81 -12.89 11.05 3.55
N VAL A 82 -13.23 10.45 2.40
CA VAL A 82 -12.36 10.39 1.21
C VAL A 82 -12.25 11.76 0.51
N ALA A 83 -13.07 12.74 0.89
CA ALA A 83 -13.09 14.07 0.30
C ALA A 83 -12.43 15.15 1.20
N LYS A 84 -11.11 15.10 1.39
CA LYS A 84 -10.33 16.29 1.77
C LYS A 84 -8.84 16.19 1.47
#